data_AF-A0A2H0PRG1-F1
#
_entry.id   AF-A0A2H0PRG1-F1
#
_cell.length_a   1.000
_cell.length_b   1.000
_cell.length_c   1.000
_cell.angle_alpha   90.00
_cell.angle_beta   90.00
_cell.angle_gamma   90.00
#
_symmetry.space_group_name_H-M   'P 1'
#
loop_
_entity.id
_entity.type
_entity.pdbx_description
1 polymer ?
#
loop_
_entity_poly.entity_id
_entity_poly.type
_entity_poly.pdbx_seq_one_letter_code
_entity_poly.pdbx_strand_id
1 'polypeptide(L)'
;MDLLFSLGILLIAQTSAETAIISKVPDDWYRSTTKLFKYCVDVKFEHPICPQINRGNFGEINFESEFFKAPVGGLTSKTLFQAQVLYEVNRPPVYWLVGLNLTGPKPEKIDPRLWAEAQWLYARSLFDRHEYQKSLEVFDKLVDEMKGRALFHQQRAWAQFFNRQFDKALGSIVSSESPLIYEVAFFEKWFLRALIEKENCLYGDAIKSITEGRKQLTARKPDPGKHPWVILCKREGLGTTCSRLSAWYDRVYQQKSKSSLDDLDLLEIELKDRLTPGQKEKSSSSIVWPFVGENWKDELGHYSVPIKSACS
;
A
#
# COMPACT_ATOMS: atom_id res chain seq x y z
N MET A 1 0.35 39.68 -52.69
CA MET A 1 0.50 40.66 -51.61
C MET A 1 -0.05 40.03 -50.34
N ASP A 2 0.55 38.97 -49.80
CA ASP A 2 1.88 38.92 -49.13
C ASP A 2 1.87 39.80 -47.87
N LEU A 3 2.30 39.40 -46.67
CA LEU A 3 2.85 38.15 -46.10
C LEU A 3 3.09 38.48 -44.59
N LEU A 4 3.02 37.46 -43.72
CA LEU A 4 3.73 37.34 -42.41
C LEU A 4 3.21 38.16 -41.19
N PHE A 5 3.25 37.71 -39.93
CA PHE A 5 4.00 36.63 -39.28
C PHE A 5 3.17 35.95 -38.17
N SER A 6 3.33 34.63 -38.11
CA SER A 6 2.90 33.69 -37.09
C SER A 6 3.79 33.76 -35.84
N LEU A 7 3.22 33.56 -34.64
CA LEU A 7 3.93 32.93 -33.52
C LEU A 7 2.91 32.29 -32.58
N GLY A 8 2.85 30.95 -32.67
CA GLY A 8 1.89 30.11 -32.00
C GLY A 8 2.10 30.01 -30.50
N ILE A 9 0.99 30.11 -29.77
CA ILE A 9 0.88 29.60 -28.41
C ILE A 9 0.33 28.17 -28.55
N LEU A 10 1.23 27.20 -28.49
CA LEU A 10 0.89 25.79 -28.37
C LEU A 10 0.40 25.55 -26.92
N LEU A 11 -0.86 25.87 -26.64
CA LEU A 11 -1.51 25.40 -25.41
C LEU A 11 -1.72 23.88 -25.57
N ILE A 12 -0.89 23.09 -24.92
CA ILE A 12 -1.06 21.65 -24.83
C ILE A 12 -2.36 21.41 -24.04
N ALA A 13 -3.42 21.03 -24.76
CA ALA A 13 -4.65 20.54 -24.16
C ALA A 13 -4.35 19.24 -23.40
N GLN A 14 -4.28 19.32 -22.07
CA GLN A 14 -4.30 18.13 -21.22
C GLN A 14 -5.62 17.40 -21.45
N THR A 15 -5.52 16.13 -21.81
CA THR A 15 -6.68 15.30 -22.17
C THR A 15 -7.64 15.14 -20.98
N SER A 16 -8.95 15.10 -21.24
CA SER A 16 -10.03 14.99 -20.25
C SER A 16 -9.92 13.77 -19.32
N ALA A 17 -9.18 12.74 -19.73
CA ALA A 17 -8.88 11.56 -18.91
C ALA A 17 -7.86 11.85 -17.77
N GLU A 18 -6.88 12.73 -18.01
CA GLU A 18 -5.90 13.14 -17.01
C GLU A 18 -6.58 13.97 -15.90
N THR A 19 -7.52 14.83 -16.28
CA THR A 19 -8.34 15.63 -15.34
C THR A 19 -9.28 14.77 -14.50
N ALA A 20 -9.82 13.68 -15.06
CA ALA A 20 -10.70 12.75 -14.36
C ALA A 20 -9.97 11.82 -13.37
N ILE A 21 -8.66 11.59 -13.53
CA ILE A 21 -7.83 10.89 -12.55
C ILE A 21 -7.45 11.84 -11.41
N ILE A 22 -7.14 13.10 -11.73
CA ILE A 22 -6.78 14.14 -10.75
C ILE A 22 -7.97 14.46 -9.82
N SER A 23 -9.21 14.46 -10.32
CA SER A 23 -10.42 14.68 -9.50
C SER A 23 -10.81 13.50 -8.61
N LYS A 24 -10.25 12.30 -8.85
CA LYS A 24 -10.50 11.09 -8.06
C LYS A 24 -9.61 10.95 -6.85
N VAL A 25 -8.58 11.79 -6.68
CA VAL A 25 -7.74 11.80 -5.47
C VAL A 25 -8.40 12.76 -4.48
N PRO A 26 -9.08 12.28 -3.43
CA PRO A 26 -9.68 13.19 -2.46
C PRO A 26 -8.53 13.89 -1.73
N ASP A 27 -8.46 15.22 -1.81
CA ASP A 27 -7.43 16.04 -1.13
C ASP A 27 -7.31 15.72 0.37
N ASP A 28 -8.38 15.21 0.98
CA ASP A 28 -8.44 14.87 2.40
C ASP A 28 -8.01 13.44 2.75
N TRP A 29 -8.03 12.50 1.80
CA TRP A 29 -7.69 11.09 2.07
C TRP A 29 -6.19 10.85 2.17
N TYR A 30 -5.41 11.69 1.52
CA TYR A 30 -3.96 11.68 1.52
C TYR A 30 -3.35 12.79 2.38
N ARG A 31 -4.08 13.37 3.34
CA ARG A 31 -3.54 14.49 4.14
C ARG A 31 -2.16 14.19 4.76
N SER A 32 -1.92 12.95 5.17
CA SER A 32 -0.60 12.46 5.61
C SER A 32 0.42 12.42 4.46
N THR A 33 0.09 11.82 3.32
CA THR A 33 0.95 11.79 2.13
C THR A 33 1.22 13.17 1.53
N THR A 34 0.24 14.06 1.45
CA THR A 34 0.42 15.44 1.01
C THR A 34 1.29 16.23 1.98
N LYS A 35 1.13 16.05 3.30
CA LYS A 35 2.02 16.66 4.29
C LYS A 35 3.45 16.13 4.16
N LEU A 36 3.61 14.82 4.00
CA LEU A 36 4.92 14.20 3.78
C LEU A 36 5.56 14.69 2.47
N PHE A 37 4.77 14.81 1.40
CA PHE A 37 5.22 15.37 0.14
C PHE A 37 5.67 16.82 0.30
N LYS A 38 4.85 17.69 0.93
CA LYS A 38 5.20 19.09 1.20
C LYS A 38 6.47 19.19 2.04
N TYR A 39 6.57 18.40 3.10
CA TYR A 39 7.79 18.27 3.89
C TYR A 39 9.00 17.91 3.02
N CYS A 40 8.86 16.92 2.15
CA CYS A 40 9.92 16.53 1.21
C CYS A 40 10.28 17.62 0.21
N VAL A 41 9.31 18.44 -0.22
CA VAL A 41 9.59 19.62 -1.05
C VAL A 41 10.38 20.67 -0.25
N ASP A 42 9.97 20.95 0.98
CA ASP A 42 10.60 21.96 1.85
C ASP A 42 12.06 21.59 2.17
N VAL A 43 12.33 20.31 2.45
CA VAL A 43 13.68 19.77 2.68
C VAL A 43 14.37 19.32 1.38
N LYS A 44 13.85 19.74 0.22
CA LYS A 44 14.43 19.48 -1.11
C LYS A 44 14.75 18.00 -1.39
N PHE A 45 13.97 17.08 -0.82
CA PHE A 45 14.14 15.62 -0.91
C PHE A 45 15.49 15.10 -0.37
N GLU A 46 16.16 15.85 0.50
CA GLU A 46 17.43 15.44 1.11
C GLU A 46 17.22 14.52 2.33
N HIS A 47 16.00 14.44 2.85
CA HIS A 47 15.68 13.64 4.01
C HIS A 47 15.53 12.14 3.67
N PRO A 48 15.99 11.20 4.52
CA PRO A 48 15.92 9.75 4.26
C PRO A 48 14.54 9.18 3.97
N ILE A 49 13.49 9.76 4.60
CA ILE A 49 12.11 9.34 4.38
C ILE A 49 11.55 9.76 3.02
N CYS A 50 12.21 10.70 2.34
CA CYS A 50 11.77 11.17 1.05
C CYS A 50 12.22 10.20 -0.05
N PRO A 51 11.53 10.19 -1.19
CA PRO A 51 12.02 9.59 -2.41
C PRO A 51 13.44 10.08 -2.70
N GLN A 52 14.36 9.14 -2.83
CA GLN A 52 15.78 9.40 -3.08
C GLN A 52 15.99 9.77 -4.56
N ILE A 53 15.50 10.96 -4.92
CA ILE A 53 15.44 11.48 -6.30
C ILE A 53 16.67 12.34 -6.65
N ASN A 54 17.37 12.83 -5.63
CA ASN A 54 18.61 13.59 -5.77
C ASN A 54 19.78 12.64 -5.50
N ARG A 55 20.35 12.05 -6.55
CA ARG A 55 21.59 11.26 -6.44
C ARG A 55 22.84 12.16 -6.31
N GLY A 56 22.80 13.12 -5.40
CA GLY A 56 23.95 13.95 -5.02
C GLY A 56 24.11 13.83 -3.52
N ASN A 57 25.36 13.66 -3.07
CA ASN A 57 25.82 13.50 -1.68
C ASN A 57 24.70 13.57 -0.64
N PHE A 58 24.47 12.46 0.07
CA PHE A 58 23.91 12.52 1.42
C PHE A 58 24.87 13.33 2.30
N GLY A 59 24.89 14.65 2.11
CA GLY A 59 25.38 15.59 3.09
C GLY A 59 24.60 15.30 4.35
N GLU A 60 25.34 15.13 5.44
CA GLU A 60 24.93 14.73 6.78
C GLU A 60 23.41 14.84 7.00
N ILE A 61 22.74 13.68 7.00
CA ILE A 61 21.36 13.59 7.46
C ILE A 61 21.33 14.24 8.83
N ASN A 62 20.63 15.37 8.94
CA ASN A 62 20.50 16.06 10.22
C ASN A 62 19.51 15.29 11.09
N PHE A 63 20.01 14.25 11.75
CA PHE A 63 19.28 13.47 12.75
C PHE A 63 18.92 14.29 14.00
N GLU A 64 19.40 15.53 14.13
CA GLU A 64 19.02 16.45 15.20
C GLU A 64 17.75 17.26 14.89
N SER A 65 17.22 17.14 13.67
CA SER A 65 15.94 17.73 13.27
C SER A 65 14.81 17.35 14.23
N GLU A 66 13.87 18.26 14.44
CA GLU A 66 12.73 18.03 15.33
C GLU A 66 11.86 16.83 14.91
N PHE A 67 11.94 16.39 13.65
CA PHE A 67 11.18 15.24 13.14
C PHE A 67 11.77 13.88 13.53
N PHE A 68 13.06 13.83 13.89
CA PHE A 68 13.71 12.62 14.40
C PHE A 68 13.68 12.52 15.92
N LYS A 69 13.10 13.50 16.60
CA LYS A 69 12.86 13.43 18.04
C LYS A 69 11.58 12.65 18.30
N ALA A 70 11.62 11.77 19.30
CA ALA A 70 10.42 11.06 19.74
C ALA A 70 9.30 12.08 20.06
N PRO A 71 8.07 11.86 19.57
CA PRO A 71 6.96 12.73 19.90
C PRO A 71 6.72 12.74 21.41
N VAL A 72 6.33 13.90 21.93
CA VAL A 72 6.00 14.12 23.34
C VAL A 72 4.60 14.72 23.46
N GLY A 73 3.92 14.43 24.57
CA GLY A 73 2.57 14.93 24.84
C GLY A 73 1.48 14.24 24.03
N GLY A 74 0.33 14.92 23.88
CA GLY A 74 -0.86 14.36 23.26
C GLY A 74 -0.80 14.16 21.74
N LEU A 75 -1.81 13.49 21.20
CA LEU A 75 -1.94 13.27 19.77
C LEU A 75 -2.30 14.57 19.03
N THR A 76 -1.41 15.00 18.13
CA THR A 76 -1.61 16.12 17.21
C THR A 76 -1.16 15.70 15.81
N SER A 77 -1.49 16.50 14.80
CA SER A 77 -0.97 16.29 13.45
C SER A 77 0.57 16.29 13.39
N LYS A 78 1.23 17.12 14.21
CA LYS A 78 2.69 17.23 14.25
C LYS A 78 3.31 16.00 14.91
N THR A 79 2.82 15.61 16.08
CA THR A 79 3.37 14.47 16.83
C THR A 79 3.14 13.15 16.11
N LEU A 80 1.99 12.98 15.44
CA LEU A 80 1.75 11.81 14.60
C LEU A 80 2.69 11.77 13.39
N PHE A 81 2.94 12.91 12.75
CA PHE A 81 3.90 12.97 11.64
C PHE A 81 5.31 12.59 12.11
N GLN A 82 5.80 13.14 13.23
CA GLN A 82 7.07 12.72 13.85
C GLN A 82 7.11 11.21 14.09
N ALA A 83 6.01 10.62 14.59
CA ALA A 83 5.92 9.19 14.81
C ALA A 83 6.01 8.37 13.51
N GLN A 84 5.37 8.83 12.44
CA GLN A 84 5.44 8.21 11.13
C GLN A 84 6.86 8.28 10.56
N VAL A 85 7.50 9.46 10.63
CA VAL A 85 8.91 9.63 10.21
C VAL A 85 9.81 8.61 10.90
N LEU A 86 9.66 8.49 12.23
CA LEU A 86 10.43 7.56 13.05
C LEU A 86 10.16 6.09 12.71
N TYR A 87 8.90 5.74 12.46
CA TYR A 87 8.52 4.39 12.01
C TYR A 87 9.19 4.04 10.68
N GLU A 88 9.14 4.94 9.68
CA GLU A 88 9.69 4.68 8.33
C GLU A 88 11.22 4.56 8.32
N VAL A 89 11.91 5.00 9.38
CA VAL A 89 13.37 4.77 9.59
C VAL A 89 13.67 3.64 10.59
N ASN A 90 12.72 2.72 10.81
CA ASN A 90 12.83 1.58 11.70
C ASN A 90 13.11 1.95 13.18
N ARG A 91 12.57 3.08 13.64
CA ARG A 91 12.64 3.53 15.05
C ARG A 91 11.27 3.90 15.60
N PRO A 92 10.25 3.02 15.49
CA PRO A 92 8.88 3.36 15.88
C PRO A 92 8.82 3.84 17.35
N PRO A 93 8.13 4.96 17.66
CA PRO A 93 8.06 5.50 19.02
C PRO A 93 7.01 4.76 19.85
N VAL A 94 7.27 3.47 20.10
CA VAL A 94 6.34 2.53 20.76
C VAL A 94 5.83 3.06 22.10
N TYR A 95 6.72 3.61 22.95
CA TYR A 95 6.32 4.12 24.27
C TYR A 95 5.29 5.24 24.17
N TRP A 96 5.45 6.14 23.19
CA TRP A 96 4.49 7.21 22.95
C TRP A 96 3.16 6.64 22.43
N LEU A 97 3.20 5.72 21.46
CA LEU A 97 1.99 5.08 20.92
C LEU A 97 1.18 4.34 21.99
N VAL A 98 1.87 3.60 22.89
CA VAL A 98 1.23 2.92 24.02
C VAL A 98 0.65 3.95 25.01
N GLY A 99 1.38 5.03 25.30
CA GLY A 99 0.94 6.09 26.20
C GLY A 99 -0.31 6.85 25.73
N LEU A 100 -0.63 6.80 24.44
CA LEU A 100 -1.87 7.38 23.89
C LEU A 100 -3.14 6.56 24.18
N ASN A 101 -3.02 5.32 24.68
CA ASN A 101 -4.15 4.41 24.93
C ASN A 101 -5.06 4.21 23.70
N LEU A 102 -4.45 3.94 22.55
CA LEU A 102 -5.12 3.86 21.24
C LEU A 102 -6.14 2.71 21.10
N THR A 103 -6.15 1.75 22.03
CA THR A 103 -7.12 0.65 22.06
C THR A 103 -8.39 1.00 22.83
N GLY A 104 -8.36 2.06 23.63
CA GLY A 104 -9.47 2.58 24.43
C GLY A 104 -10.43 3.48 23.63
N PRO A 105 -11.40 4.10 24.32
CA PRO A 105 -12.34 5.01 23.67
C PRO A 105 -11.62 6.25 23.11
N LYS A 106 -12.01 6.66 21.91
CA LYS A 106 -11.49 7.88 21.29
C LYS A 106 -11.84 9.11 22.15
N PRO A 107 -10.89 9.98 22.49
CA PRO A 107 -11.20 11.24 23.16
C PRO A 107 -12.14 12.14 22.34
N GLU A 108 -13.08 12.83 23.00
CA GLU A 108 -14.12 13.65 22.34
C GLU A 108 -13.53 14.74 21.43
N LYS A 109 -12.47 15.42 21.91
CA LYS A 109 -11.85 16.57 21.23
C LYS A 109 -10.88 16.20 20.11
N ILE A 110 -10.67 14.90 19.86
CA ILE A 110 -9.74 14.43 18.81
C ILE A 110 -10.51 14.11 17.54
N ASP A 111 -10.00 14.66 16.43
CA ASP A 111 -10.44 14.36 15.07
C ASP A 111 -10.43 12.84 14.83
N PRO A 112 -11.58 12.23 14.43
CA PRO A 112 -11.68 10.78 14.23
C PRO A 112 -10.63 10.22 13.28
N ARG A 113 -10.27 10.95 12.21
CA ARG A 113 -9.27 10.49 11.25
C ARG A 113 -7.87 10.53 11.83
N LEU A 114 -7.51 11.58 12.56
CA LEU A 114 -6.23 11.66 13.26
C LEU A 114 -6.06 10.50 14.25
N TRP A 115 -7.14 10.15 14.97
CA TRP A 115 -7.15 8.99 15.87
C TRP A 115 -6.96 7.68 15.11
N ALA A 116 -7.72 7.47 14.03
CA ALA A 116 -7.63 6.27 13.19
C ALA A 116 -6.23 6.09 12.57
N GLU A 117 -5.58 7.18 12.13
CA GLU A 117 -4.21 7.15 11.62
C GLU A 117 -3.18 6.77 12.69
N ALA A 118 -3.36 7.25 13.92
CA ALA A 118 -2.50 6.87 15.04
C ALA A 118 -2.70 5.39 15.43
N GLN A 119 -3.95 4.92 15.46
CA GLN A 119 -4.29 3.51 15.66
C GLN A 119 -3.69 2.63 14.54
N TRP A 120 -3.74 3.09 13.29
CA TRP A 120 -3.15 2.38 12.16
C TRP A 120 -1.63 2.24 12.29
N LEU A 121 -0.93 3.32 12.65
CA LEU A 121 0.51 3.30 12.93
C LEU A 121 0.84 2.36 14.11
N TYR A 122 0.00 2.34 15.14
CA TYR A 122 0.15 1.43 16.27
C TYR A 122 -0.06 -0.04 15.86
N ALA A 123 -1.07 -0.34 15.04
CA ALA A 123 -1.31 -1.68 14.51
C ALA A 123 -0.11 -2.19 13.68
N ARG A 124 0.47 -1.33 12.84
CA ARG A 124 1.72 -1.64 12.10
C ARG A 124 2.87 -1.93 13.05
N SER A 125 3.06 -1.10 14.07
CA SER A 125 4.12 -1.30 15.08
C SER A 125 3.95 -2.60 15.87
N LEU A 126 2.71 -3.02 16.16
CA LEU A 126 2.42 -4.32 16.76
C LEU A 126 2.73 -5.47 15.80
N PHE A 127 2.38 -5.32 14.52
CA PHE A 127 2.66 -6.31 13.48
C PHE A 127 4.16 -6.57 13.34
N ASP A 128 4.98 -5.51 13.27
CA ASP A 128 6.44 -5.61 13.13
C ASP A 128 7.11 -6.29 14.34
N ARG A 129 6.43 -6.32 15.48
CA ARG A 129 6.84 -7.02 16.70
C ARG A 129 6.30 -8.45 16.80
N HIS A 130 5.70 -8.95 15.73
CA HIS A 130 5.03 -10.24 15.67
C HIS A 130 3.84 -10.40 16.63
N GLU A 131 3.29 -9.29 17.16
CA GLU A 131 2.08 -9.29 17.99
C GLU A 131 0.82 -9.30 17.10
N TYR A 132 0.73 -10.30 16.22
CA TYR A 132 -0.25 -10.35 15.13
C TYR A 132 -1.70 -10.27 15.60
N GLN A 133 -2.04 -10.94 16.69
CA GLN A 133 -3.40 -10.92 17.24
C GLN A 133 -3.80 -9.52 17.68
N LYS A 134 -2.98 -8.85 18.48
CA LYS A 134 -3.24 -7.48 18.93
C LYS A 134 -3.25 -6.50 17.77
N SER A 135 -2.36 -6.68 16.79
CA SER A 135 -2.35 -5.89 15.57
C SER A 135 -3.68 -6.00 14.82
N LEU A 136 -4.18 -7.22 14.63
CA LEU A 136 -5.45 -7.49 13.96
C LEU A 136 -6.66 -6.92 14.72
N GLU A 137 -6.69 -7.03 16.05
CA GLU A 137 -7.73 -6.41 16.88
C GLU A 137 -7.82 -4.88 16.68
N VAL A 138 -6.69 -4.22 16.46
CA VAL A 138 -6.67 -2.78 16.14
C VAL A 138 -7.12 -2.56 14.70
N PHE A 139 -6.62 -3.34 13.73
CA PHE A 139 -7.05 -3.22 12.33
C PHE A 139 -8.56 -3.41 12.15
N ASP A 140 -9.17 -4.36 12.84
CA ASP A 140 -10.61 -4.64 12.73
C ASP A 140 -11.49 -3.50 13.25
N LYS A 141 -10.99 -2.71 14.23
CA LYS A 141 -11.69 -1.49 14.69
C LYS A 141 -11.63 -0.34 13.70
N LEU A 142 -10.73 -0.39 12.72
CA LEU A 142 -10.44 0.71 11.80
C LEU A 142 -11.09 0.56 10.43
N VAL A 143 -11.80 -0.55 10.19
CA VAL A 143 -12.31 -0.88 8.85
C VAL A 143 -13.16 0.25 8.31
N ASP A 144 -14.08 0.81 9.09
CA ASP A 144 -14.98 1.85 8.59
C ASP A 144 -14.27 3.16 8.25
N GLU A 145 -13.32 3.59 9.07
CA GLU A 145 -12.54 4.81 8.84
C GLU A 145 -11.52 4.63 7.72
N MET A 146 -10.99 3.41 7.54
CA MET A 146 -9.83 3.14 6.67
C MET A 146 -10.16 2.31 5.43
N LYS A 147 -11.40 1.86 5.22
CA LYS A 147 -11.81 1.03 4.06
C LYS A 147 -11.53 1.66 2.71
N GLY A 148 -11.33 2.97 2.69
CA GLY A 148 -10.87 3.74 1.56
C GLY A 148 -9.42 3.54 1.12
N ARG A 149 -8.59 2.89 1.94
CA ARG A 149 -7.14 2.89 1.75
C ARG A 149 -6.67 1.51 1.32
N ALA A 150 -6.16 1.41 0.10
CA ALA A 150 -5.61 0.15 -0.40
C ALA A 150 -4.52 -0.40 0.53
N LEU A 151 -3.56 0.45 0.95
CA LEU A 151 -2.48 0.07 1.88
C LEU A 151 -2.99 -0.50 3.22
N PHE A 152 -4.13 -0.01 3.72
CA PHE A 152 -4.72 -0.54 4.95
C PHE A 152 -5.16 -2.00 4.75
N HIS A 153 -5.87 -2.28 3.65
CA HIS A 153 -6.30 -3.64 3.32
C HIS A 153 -5.12 -4.58 3.03
N GLN A 154 -4.08 -4.09 2.36
CA GLN A 154 -2.85 -4.86 2.11
C GLN A 154 -2.19 -5.32 3.43
N GLN A 155 -2.06 -4.41 4.40
CA GLN A 155 -1.47 -4.73 5.71
C GLN A 155 -2.39 -5.62 6.55
N ARG A 156 -3.70 -5.36 6.52
CA ARG A 156 -4.69 -6.18 7.22
C ARG A 156 -4.74 -7.60 6.67
N ALA A 157 -4.55 -7.80 5.36
CA ALA A 157 -4.46 -9.14 4.76
C ALA A 157 -3.32 -9.98 5.36
N TRP A 158 -2.14 -9.37 5.53
CA TRP A 158 -1.01 -10.02 6.21
C TRP A 158 -1.31 -10.32 7.68
N ALA A 159 -1.89 -9.36 8.41
CA ALA A 159 -2.29 -9.59 9.80
C ALA A 159 -3.30 -10.75 9.93
N GLN A 160 -4.28 -10.83 9.04
CA GLN A 160 -5.26 -11.93 9.00
C GLN A 160 -4.60 -13.28 8.68
N PHE A 161 -3.66 -13.31 7.72
CA PHE A 161 -2.91 -14.52 7.38
C PHE A 161 -2.15 -15.08 8.58
N PHE A 162 -1.38 -14.25 9.30
CA PHE A 162 -0.64 -14.70 10.48
C PHE A 162 -1.54 -15.13 11.65
N ASN A 163 -2.80 -14.68 11.67
CA ASN A 163 -3.82 -15.13 12.61
C ASN A 163 -4.66 -16.31 12.07
N ARG A 164 -4.25 -16.94 10.96
CA ARG A 164 -4.95 -18.06 10.29
C ARG A 164 -6.40 -17.75 9.84
N GLN A 165 -6.73 -16.46 9.67
CA GLN A 165 -8.03 -16.02 9.13
C GLN A 165 -7.93 -15.92 7.59
N PHE A 166 -7.72 -17.07 6.95
CA PHE A 166 -7.37 -17.17 5.53
C PHE A 166 -8.45 -16.64 4.58
N ASP A 167 -9.71 -16.95 4.86
CA ASP A 167 -10.89 -16.46 4.14
C ASP A 167 -10.97 -14.92 4.15
N LYS A 168 -10.74 -14.32 5.31
CA LYS A 168 -10.72 -12.86 5.46
C LYS A 168 -9.48 -12.24 4.84
N ALA A 169 -8.32 -12.90 4.93
CA ALA A 169 -7.09 -12.46 4.28
C ALA A 169 -7.28 -12.33 2.76
N LEU A 170 -7.90 -13.33 2.13
CA LEU A 170 -8.31 -13.26 0.72
C LEU A 170 -9.30 -12.12 0.47
N GLY A 171 -10.26 -11.91 1.37
CA GLY A 171 -11.20 -10.78 1.30
C GLY A 171 -10.53 -9.41 1.39
N SER A 172 -9.49 -9.26 2.20
CA SER A 172 -8.68 -8.04 2.27
C SER A 172 -7.83 -7.83 1.03
N ILE A 173 -7.29 -8.90 0.41
CA ILE A 173 -6.65 -8.82 -0.91
C ILE A 173 -7.64 -8.23 -1.92
N VAL A 174 -8.85 -8.78 -2.02
CA VAL A 174 -9.90 -8.27 -2.93
C VAL A 174 -10.26 -6.81 -2.61
N SER A 175 -10.44 -6.48 -1.32
CA SER A 175 -10.76 -5.12 -0.88
C SER A 175 -9.71 -4.10 -1.32
N SER A 176 -8.42 -4.49 -1.27
CA SER A 176 -7.31 -3.62 -1.67
C SER A 176 -7.29 -3.27 -3.16
N GLU A 177 -7.99 -4.04 -3.98
CA GLU A 177 -8.05 -3.87 -5.45
C GLU A 177 -9.40 -3.31 -5.92
N SER A 178 -10.26 -2.88 -4.99
CA SER A 178 -11.57 -2.34 -5.35
C SER A 178 -11.42 -1.09 -6.24
N PRO A 179 -12.20 -0.97 -7.32
CA PRO A 179 -12.22 0.24 -8.16
C PRO A 179 -12.77 1.48 -7.43
N LEU A 180 -13.33 1.31 -6.22
CA LEU A 180 -13.83 2.40 -5.37
C LEU A 180 -12.73 3.10 -4.58
N ILE A 181 -11.54 2.52 -4.50
CA ILE A 181 -10.42 3.08 -3.74
C ILE A 181 -9.27 3.42 -4.67
N TYR A 182 -8.40 4.32 -4.21
CA TYR A 182 -7.22 4.67 -4.99
C TYR A 182 -6.30 3.46 -5.12
N GLU A 183 -6.01 3.08 -6.37
CA GLU A 183 -5.21 1.92 -6.65
C GLU A 183 -3.76 2.12 -6.17
N VAL A 184 -3.32 1.21 -5.30
CA VAL A 184 -1.92 1.08 -4.90
C VAL A 184 -1.48 -0.32 -5.25
N ALA A 185 -0.34 -0.45 -5.93
CA ALA A 185 0.19 -1.75 -6.31
C ALA A 185 0.38 -2.64 -5.07
N PHE A 186 -0.19 -3.85 -5.10
CA PHE A 186 0.01 -4.88 -4.08
C PHE A 186 0.90 -5.97 -4.66
N PHE A 187 2.22 -5.78 -4.62
CA PHE A 187 3.18 -6.67 -5.28
C PHE A 187 3.14 -8.08 -4.70
N GLU A 188 2.97 -8.19 -3.39
CA GLU A 188 2.98 -9.42 -2.63
C GLU A 188 1.64 -10.18 -2.67
N LYS A 189 0.61 -9.66 -3.36
CA LYS A 189 -0.75 -10.26 -3.32
C LYS A 189 -0.78 -11.71 -3.80
N TRP A 190 -0.03 -12.02 -4.84
CA TRP A 190 0.02 -13.36 -5.44
C TRP A 190 0.77 -14.32 -4.55
N PHE A 191 1.84 -13.85 -3.92
CA PHE A 191 2.59 -14.61 -2.93
C PHE A 191 1.73 -14.91 -1.71
N LEU A 192 1.05 -13.91 -1.15
CA LEU A 192 0.13 -14.08 -0.03
C LEU A 192 -1.03 -15.03 -0.36
N ARG A 193 -1.61 -14.91 -1.56
CA ARG A 193 -2.65 -15.84 -2.04
C ARG A 193 -2.14 -17.28 -2.12
N ALA A 194 -0.96 -17.49 -2.69
CA ALA A 194 -0.35 -18.80 -2.80
C ALA A 194 0.02 -19.39 -1.42
N LEU A 195 0.48 -18.57 -0.48
CA LEU A 195 0.68 -18.99 0.91
C LEU A 195 -0.64 -19.44 1.56
N ILE A 196 -1.71 -18.67 1.40
CA ILE A 196 -3.04 -19.04 1.91
C ILE A 196 -3.51 -20.38 1.34
N GLU A 197 -3.36 -20.59 0.03
CA GLU A 197 -3.74 -21.84 -0.64
C GLU A 197 -2.88 -23.02 -0.15
N LYS A 198 -1.56 -22.81 0.01
CA LYS A 198 -0.62 -23.78 0.59
C LYS A 198 -1.02 -24.17 2.01
N GLU A 199 -1.32 -23.21 2.89
CA GLU A 199 -1.74 -23.46 4.28
C GLU A 199 -3.08 -24.23 4.37
N ASN A 200 -3.87 -24.21 3.30
CA ASN A 200 -5.10 -24.98 3.16
C ASN A 200 -4.93 -26.29 2.39
N CYS A 201 -3.68 -26.72 2.13
CA CYS A 201 -3.34 -27.92 1.38
C CYS A 201 -3.87 -27.94 -0.08
N LEU A 202 -4.15 -26.76 -0.64
CA LEU A 202 -4.60 -26.55 -2.02
C LEU A 202 -3.39 -26.31 -2.94
N TYR A 203 -2.43 -27.24 -2.95
CA TYR A 203 -1.14 -27.04 -3.62
C TYR A 203 -1.27 -26.77 -5.13
N GLY A 204 -2.22 -27.43 -5.81
CA GLY A 204 -2.48 -27.17 -7.23
C GLY A 204 -2.95 -25.74 -7.49
N ASP A 205 -3.75 -25.16 -6.60
CA ASP A 205 -4.21 -23.77 -6.73
C ASP A 205 -3.09 -22.78 -6.37
N ALA A 206 -2.25 -23.11 -5.39
CA ALA A 206 -1.06 -22.33 -5.06
C ALA A 206 -0.11 -22.20 -6.27
N ILE A 207 0.12 -23.29 -7.03
CA ILE A 207 0.91 -23.26 -8.27
C ILE A 207 0.25 -22.38 -9.35
N LYS A 208 -1.08 -22.42 -9.49
CA LYS A 208 -1.81 -21.54 -10.41
C LYS A 208 -1.65 -20.07 -10.00
N SER A 209 -1.76 -19.75 -8.71
CA SER A 209 -1.52 -18.40 -8.19
C SER A 209 -0.12 -17.90 -8.46
N ILE A 210 0.89 -18.75 -8.28
CA ILE A 210 2.29 -18.44 -8.62
C ILE A 210 2.41 -18.13 -10.12
N THR A 211 1.84 -18.98 -10.97
CA THR A 211 1.91 -18.83 -12.43
C THR A 211 1.24 -17.53 -12.91
N GLU A 212 0.03 -17.25 -12.42
CA GLU A 212 -0.67 -16.01 -12.76
C GLU A 212 0.06 -14.79 -12.18
N GLY A 213 0.62 -14.90 -10.97
CA GLY A 213 1.41 -13.86 -10.35
C GLY A 213 2.62 -13.47 -11.19
N ARG A 214 3.40 -14.44 -11.69
CA ARG A 214 4.52 -14.18 -12.60
C ARG A 214 4.08 -13.47 -13.87
N LYS A 215 3.01 -13.96 -14.50
CA LYS A 215 2.45 -13.36 -15.71
C LYS A 215 2.07 -11.90 -15.47
N GLN A 216 1.37 -11.60 -14.39
CA GLN A 216 0.92 -10.24 -14.07
C GLN A 216 2.07 -9.31 -13.71
N LEU A 217 3.01 -9.76 -12.86
CA LEU A 217 4.17 -8.97 -12.44
C LEU A 217 5.13 -8.68 -13.60
N THR A 218 5.23 -9.60 -14.58
CA THR A 218 6.07 -9.42 -15.78
C THR A 218 5.38 -8.56 -16.84
N ALA A 219 4.06 -8.71 -17.02
CA ALA A 219 3.32 -7.97 -18.04
C ALA A 219 3.05 -6.50 -17.64
N ARG A 220 2.87 -6.25 -16.34
CA ARG A 220 2.47 -4.93 -15.85
C ARG A 220 3.65 -3.95 -15.85
N LYS A 221 3.48 -2.84 -16.56
CA LYS A 221 4.44 -1.73 -16.55
C LYS A 221 4.07 -0.71 -15.47
N PRO A 222 5.06 -0.09 -14.80
CA PRO A 222 4.79 1.05 -13.93
C PRO A 222 4.10 2.16 -14.72
N ASP A 223 3.14 2.83 -14.08
CA ASP A 223 2.54 4.06 -14.56
C ASP A 223 2.86 5.17 -13.55
N PRO A 224 3.99 5.88 -13.70
CA PRO A 224 4.34 6.98 -12.80
C PRO A 224 3.31 8.09 -12.78
N GLY A 225 2.55 8.29 -13.87
CA GLY A 225 1.51 9.31 -13.95
C GLY A 225 0.40 9.09 -12.93
N LYS A 226 0.20 7.84 -12.50
CA LYS A 226 -0.75 7.45 -11.45
C LYS A 226 -0.13 7.35 -10.06
N HIS A 227 1.11 7.76 -9.85
CA HIS A 227 1.67 7.77 -8.50
C HIS A 227 1.27 9.08 -7.78
N PRO A 228 0.71 9.04 -6.55
CA PRO A 228 0.23 10.24 -5.86
C PRO A 228 1.28 11.35 -5.77
N TRP A 229 2.55 11.00 -5.49
CA TRP A 229 3.59 12.02 -5.38
C TRP A 229 3.95 12.64 -6.73
N VAL A 230 3.85 11.89 -7.84
CA VAL A 230 4.11 12.43 -9.18
C VAL A 230 2.97 13.37 -9.57
N ILE A 231 1.73 13.01 -9.25
CA ILE A 231 0.56 13.88 -9.43
C ILE A 231 0.73 15.18 -8.63
N LEU A 232 1.06 15.09 -7.34
CA LEU A 232 1.32 16.25 -6.48
C LEU A 232 2.46 17.11 -7.03
N CYS A 233 3.55 16.49 -7.48
CA CYS A 233 4.67 17.20 -8.07
C CYS A 233 4.28 18.00 -9.33
N LYS A 234 3.51 17.37 -10.24
CA LYS A 234 3.00 18.04 -11.44
C LYS A 234 2.08 19.22 -11.07
N ARG A 235 1.21 19.04 -10.07
CA ARG A 235 0.29 20.08 -9.59
C ARG A 235 1.02 21.29 -9.03
N GLU A 236 2.12 21.09 -8.29
CA GLU A 236 2.95 22.16 -7.72
C GLU A 236 3.95 22.75 -8.74
N GLY A 237 3.99 22.24 -9.98
CA GLY A 237 4.85 22.80 -11.04
C GLY A 237 6.36 22.64 -10.81
N LEU A 238 6.81 21.59 -10.10
CA LEU A 238 8.22 21.45 -9.68
C LEU A 238 9.20 21.01 -10.79
N GLY A 239 8.79 21.02 -12.06
CA GLY A 239 9.64 20.81 -13.22
C GLY A 239 10.47 19.52 -13.17
N THR A 240 11.81 19.66 -13.24
CA THR A 240 12.76 18.53 -13.30
C THR A 240 12.71 17.61 -12.08
N THR A 241 12.20 18.08 -10.94
CA THR A 241 11.93 17.26 -9.75
C THR A 241 10.91 16.17 -10.06
N CYS A 242 9.89 16.48 -10.86
CA CYS A 242 8.86 15.51 -11.21
C CYS A 242 9.38 14.42 -12.14
N SER A 243 10.26 14.77 -13.09
CA SER A 243 10.95 13.79 -13.93
C SER A 243 11.82 12.83 -13.09
N ARG A 244 12.55 13.36 -12.12
CA ARG A 244 13.37 12.55 -11.20
C ARG A 244 12.51 11.64 -10.32
N LEU A 245 11.38 12.15 -9.84
CA LEU A 245 10.42 11.41 -9.03
C LEU A 245 9.74 10.28 -9.81
N SER A 246 9.32 10.53 -11.05
CA SER A 246 8.81 9.49 -11.94
C SER A 246 9.85 8.39 -12.15
N ALA A 247 11.10 8.76 -12.47
CA ALA A 247 12.18 7.80 -12.67
C ALA A 247 12.53 7.02 -11.39
N TRP A 248 12.40 7.64 -10.21
CA TRP A 248 12.55 6.95 -8.93
C TRP A 248 11.43 5.94 -8.71
N TYR A 249 10.17 6.32 -8.98
CA TYR A 249 9.03 5.43 -8.84
C TYR A 249 9.14 4.23 -9.77
N ASP A 250 9.54 4.45 -11.03
CA ASP A 250 9.80 3.35 -11.97
C ASP A 250 10.80 2.34 -11.39
N ARG A 251 11.93 2.82 -10.85
CA ARG A 251 12.94 1.94 -10.24
C ARG A 251 12.39 1.17 -9.04
N VAL A 252 11.70 1.84 -8.12
CA VAL A 252 11.12 1.21 -6.93
C VAL A 252 10.07 0.16 -7.33
N TYR A 253 9.22 0.47 -8.30
CA TYR A 253 8.24 -0.46 -8.83
C TYR A 253 8.91 -1.72 -9.40
N GLN A 254 9.95 -1.55 -10.21
CA GLN A 254 10.70 -2.67 -10.79
C GLN A 254 11.40 -3.51 -9.71
N GLN A 255 12.00 -2.87 -8.70
CA GLN A 255 12.62 -3.57 -7.57
C GLN A 255 11.61 -4.39 -6.78
N LYS A 256 10.43 -3.82 -6.50
CA LYS A 256 9.35 -4.50 -5.79
C LYS A 256 8.77 -5.65 -6.60
N SER A 257 8.53 -5.45 -7.89
CA SER A 257 8.09 -6.51 -8.80
C SER A 257 9.08 -7.67 -8.83
N LYS A 258 10.38 -7.36 -8.94
CA LYS A 258 11.45 -8.37 -8.88
C LYS A 258 11.45 -9.12 -7.55
N SER A 259 11.40 -8.42 -6.42
CA SER A 259 11.36 -9.06 -5.10
C SER A 259 10.18 -10.03 -4.98
N SER A 260 8.99 -9.63 -5.45
CA SER A 260 7.82 -10.51 -5.42
C SER A 260 7.93 -11.69 -6.38
N LEU A 261 8.61 -11.55 -7.52
CA LEU A 261 8.94 -12.68 -8.39
C LEU A 261 9.87 -13.68 -7.68
N ASP A 262 10.91 -13.16 -7.01
CA ASP A 262 11.85 -13.99 -6.24
C ASP A 262 11.11 -14.76 -5.11
N ASP A 263 10.16 -14.12 -4.42
CA ASP A 263 9.31 -14.77 -3.40
C ASP A 263 8.44 -15.89 -3.98
N LEU A 264 7.85 -15.68 -5.17
CA LEU A 264 7.06 -16.69 -5.88
C LEU A 264 7.93 -17.88 -6.31
N ASP A 265 9.16 -17.63 -6.75
CA ASP A 265 10.11 -18.67 -7.14
C ASP A 265 10.51 -19.54 -5.95
N LEU A 266 10.79 -18.93 -4.79
CA LEU A 266 11.08 -19.65 -3.55
C LEU A 266 9.90 -20.53 -3.11
N LEU A 267 8.68 -20.02 -3.19
CA LEU A 267 7.49 -20.78 -2.83
C LEU A 267 7.25 -21.97 -3.77
N GLU A 268 7.47 -21.79 -5.08
CA GLU A 268 7.32 -22.90 -6.02
C GLU A 268 8.31 -24.03 -5.74
N ILE A 269 9.56 -23.71 -5.38
CA ILE A 269 10.57 -24.71 -4.99
C ILE A 269 10.05 -25.51 -3.79
N GLU A 270 9.54 -24.84 -2.75
CA GLU A 270 8.98 -25.54 -1.59
C GLU A 270 7.79 -26.44 -1.93
N LEU A 271 6.94 -26.00 -2.87
CA LEU A 271 5.75 -26.75 -3.29
C LEU A 271 6.09 -27.96 -4.16
N LYS A 272 7.12 -27.88 -4.99
CA LYS A 272 7.54 -29.00 -5.87
C LYS A 272 7.86 -30.27 -5.10
N ASP A 273 8.48 -30.14 -3.93
CA ASP A 273 8.79 -31.29 -3.06
C ASP A 273 7.53 -31.92 -2.44
N ARG A 274 6.44 -31.16 -2.35
CA ARG A 274 5.15 -31.63 -1.81
C ARG A 274 4.21 -32.18 -2.89
N LEU A 275 4.51 -31.93 -4.16
CA LEU A 275 3.77 -32.47 -5.31
C LEU A 275 4.26 -33.88 -5.65
N THR A 276 3.88 -34.89 -4.87
CA THR A 276 4.09 -36.30 -5.27
C THR A 276 3.22 -36.69 -6.48
N PRO A 277 3.71 -37.54 -7.40
CA PRO A 277 2.99 -37.95 -8.60
C PRO A 277 1.76 -38.78 -8.22
N GLY A 278 0.59 -38.15 -8.27
CA GLY A 278 -0.66 -38.80 -7.85
C GLY A 278 -1.80 -37.84 -7.53
N GLN A 279 -1.53 -36.55 -7.26
CA GLN A 279 -2.57 -35.52 -7.31
C GLN A 279 -2.94 -35.28 -8.77
N LYS A 280 -3.72 -36.20 -9.35
CA LYS A 280 -4.50 -35.95 -10.57
C LYS A 280 -5.25 -34.65 -10.34
N GLU A 281 -5.05 -33.70 -11.25
CA GLU A 281 -5.94 -32.55 -11.38
C GLU A 281 -7.37 -33.09 -11.43
N LYS A 282 -8.11 -32.92 -10.33
CA LYS A 282 -9.55 -32.84 -10.47
C LYS A 282 -9.78 -31.54 -11.23
N SER A 283 -10.06 -31.65 -12.52
CA SER A 283 -10.77 -30.60 -13.22
C SER A 283 -12.19 -30.54 -12.64
N SER A 284 -12.32 -29.95 -11.46
CA SER A 284 -13.55 -29.24 -11.17
C SER A 284 -13.33 -27.86 -11.76
N SER A 285 -13.98 -27.62 -12.88
CA SER A 285 -14.46 -26.31 -13.26
C SER A 285 -15.25 -25.71 -12.07
N SER A 286 -14.56 -25.25 -11.04
CA SER A 286 -15.06 -24.14 -10.26
C SER A 286 -15.02 -22.99 -11.23
N ILE A 287 -16.17 -22.71 -11.83
CA ILE A 287 -16.46 -21.43 -12.43
C ILE A 287 -16.16 -20.41 -11.32
N VAL A 288 -14.94 -19.88 -11.31
CA VAL A 288 -14.65 -18.65 -10.60
C VAL A 288 -15.36 -17.61 -11.45
N TRP A 289 -16.57 -17.28 -11.04
CA TRP A 289 -17.23 -16.11 -11.57
C TRP A 289 -16.25 -14.95 -11.36
N PRO A 290 -15.76 -14.27 -12.41
CA PRO A 290 -15.22 -12.95 -12.18
C PRO A 290 -16.34 -12.21 -11.48
N PHE A 291 -16.15 -11.81 -10.22
CA PHE A 291 -17.10 -10.95 -9.57
C PHE A 291 -17.12 -9.66 -10.39
N VAL A 292 -18.12 -9.54 -11.26
CA VAL A 292 -18.45 -8.32 -12.01
C VAL A 292 -19.50 -7.51 -11.25
N GLY A 293 -19.79 -7.90 -10.00
CA GLY A 293 -20.81 -7.31 -9.16
C GLY A 293 -20.43 -5.89 -8.73
N GLU A 294 -21.47 -5.10 -8.47
CA GLU A 294 -21.37 -3.75 -7.94
C GLU A 294 -20.48 -3.78 -6.69
N ASN A 295 -19.45 -2.94 -6.64
CA ASN A 295 -18.72 -2.75 -5.39
C ASN A 295 -19.64 -1.93 -4.49
N TRP A 296 -20.12 -2.54 -3.41
CA TRP A 296 -20.92 -1.84 -2.40
C TRP A 296 -19.93 -1.16 -1.46
N LYS A 297 -19.99 0.18 -1.38
CA LYS A 297 -19.03 1.01 -0.62
C LYS A 297 -19.00 0.65 0.88
N ASP A 298 -20.13 0.17 1.39
CA ASP A 298 -20.36 -0.30 2.76
C ASP A 298 -19.70 -1.65 3.05
N GLU A 299 -19.52 -2.52 2.05
CA GLU A 299 -18.92 -3.87 2.23
C GLU A 299 -17.39 -3.89 2.10
N LEU A 300 -16.76 -2.77 1.73
CA LEU A 300 -15.30 -2.68 1.63
C LEU A 300 -14.63 -2.99 2.98
N GLY A 301 -13.80 -4.04 2.99
CA GLY A 301 -13.14 -4.53 4.20
C GLY A 301 -13.93 -5.57 5.00
N HIS A 302 -15.15 -5.92 4.59
CA HIS A 302 -15.94 -6.99 5.21
C HIS A 302 -16.01 -8.27 4.37
N TYR A 303 -15.45 -8.25 3.16
CA TYR A 303 -15.37 -9.43 2.30
C TYR A 303 -14.66 -10.61 2.99
N SER A 304 -15.18 -11.80 2.76
CA SER A 304 -14.53 -13.09 3.02
C SER A 304 -14.63 -13.94 1.76
N VAL A 305 -13.54 -14.56 1.34
CA VAL A 305 -13.58 -15.52 0.24
C VAL A 305 -13.64 -16.92 0.84
N PRO A 306 -14.74 -17.69 0.63
CA PRO A 306 -14.86 -19.01 1.21
C PRO A 306 -13.74 -19.92 0.67
N ILE A 307 -12.92 -20.45 1.58
CA ILE A 307 -11.87 -21.41 1.29
C ILE A 307 -12.13 -22.68 2.12
N LYS A 308 -12.18 -23.84 1.46
CA LYS A 308 -12.32 -25.13 2.13
C LYS A 308 -10.93 -25.75 2.23
N SER A 309 -10.46 -25.98 3.45
CA SER A 309 -9.21 -26.71 3.67
C SER A 309 -9.31 -28.11 3.09
N ALA A 310 -8.26 -28.53 2.39
CA ALA A 310 -8.06 -29.90 1.92
C ALA A 310 -7.09 -30.68 2.83
N CYS A 311 -6.70 -30.12 3.98
CA CYS A 311 -5.84 -30.79 4.93
C CYS A 311 -6.61 -31.93 5.61
N SER A 312 -6.08 -33.15 5.51
CA SER A 312 -6.57 -34.37 6.15
C SER A 312 -6.02 -34.54 7.56
#